data_AF-A0A3N5Q3V8-F1
#
_entry.id   AF-A0A3N5Q3V8-F1
#
_cell.length_a   1.000
_cell.length_b   1.000
_cell.length_c   1.000
_cell.angle_alpha   90.00
_cell.angle_beta   90.00
_cell.angle_gamma   90.00
#
_symmetry.space_group_name_H-M   'P 1'
#
loop_
_entity.id
_entity.type
_entity.pdbx_description
1 polymer ?
#
loop_
_entity_poly.entity_id
_entity_poly.type
_entity_poly.pdbx_seq_one_letter_code
_entity_poly.pdbx_strand_id
1 'polypeptide(L)'
;MERSNTFPVTELVLFALDEFPEDAIVISRWERYAPMLYFQQVYKVREDVTLVVSNEFLDQINEYSLRFPDRALLIDNKSDVLVEEYTIKRYFRRWFLIVAPNEQ
;
A
#
# COMPACT_ATOMS: atom_id res chain seq x y z
N MET A 1 0.95 34.46 4.42
CA MET A 1 0.08 33.36 4.89
C MET A 1 0.80 32.05 4.60
N GLU A 2 1.48 31.51 5.60
CA GLU A 2 1.95 30.12 5.54
C GLU A 2 0.71 29.22 5.50
N ARG A 3 0.50 28.51 4.39
CA ARG A 3 -0.52 27.46 4.36
C ARG A 3 -0.05 26.35 5.27
N SER A 4 -0.65 26.25 6.45
CA SER A 4 -0.51 25.08 7.31
C SER A 4 -0.98 23.86 6.52
N ASN A 5 -0.05 23.07 5.99
CA ASN A 5 -0.31 21.82 5.28
C ASN A 5 -0.70 20.69 6.26
N THR A 6 -1.44 21.00 7.33
CA THR A 6 -2.03 19.97 8.20
C THR A 6 -3.35 19.53 7.61
N PHE A 7 -3.28 18.81 6.48
CA PHE A 7 -4.40 17.94 6.13
C PHE A 7 -4.54 16.91 7.26
N PRO A 8 -5.74 16.71 7.83
CA PRO A 8 -5.95 15.68 8.83
C PRO A 8 -5.48 14.33 8.27
N VAL A 9 -4.67 13.60 9.03
CA VAL A 9 -4.20 12.24 8.67
C VAL A 9 -5.39 11.37 8.26
N THR A 10 -6.54 11.56 8.92
CA THR A 10 -7.85 10.97 8.59
C THR A 10 -8.24 11.13 7.13
N GLU A 11 -8.26 12.36 6.60
CA GLU A 11 -8.72 12.61 5.22
C GLU A 11 -7.75 12.01 4.20
N LEU A 12 -6.46 12.05 4.48
CA LEU A 12 -5.44 11.46 3.60
C LEU A 12 -5.54 9.93 3.53
N VAL A 13 -5.84 9.30 4.66
CA VAL A 13 -5.93 7.84 4.78
C VAL A 13 -7.23 7.31 4.19
N LEU A 14 -8.36 7.95 4.50
CA LEU A 14 -9.66 7.55 3.95
C LEU A 14 -9.71 7.73 2.44
N PHE A 15 -9.18 8.84 1.93
CA PHE A 15 -9.09 9.05 0.48
C PHE A 15 -8.19 8.00 -0.19
N ALA A 16 -7.06 7.64 0.43
CA ALA A 16 -6.20 6.60 -0.12
C ALA A 16 -6.89 5.23 -0.14
N LEU A 17 -7.59 4.86 0.95
CA LEU A 17 -8.33 3.60 1.03
C LEU A 17 -9.43 3.52 -0.03
N ASP A 18 -10.16 4.61 -0.31
CA ASP A 18 -11.21 4.62 -1.33
C ASP A 18 -10.67 4.35 -2.74
N GLU A 19 -9.47 4.84 -3.03
CA GLU A 19 -8.82 4.68 -4.33
C GLU A 19 -8.19 3.29 -4.55
N PHE A 20 -8.01 2.48 -3.50
CA PHE A 20 -7.37 1.16 -3.67
C PHE A 20 -8.23 0.20 -4.51
N PRO A 21 -7.63 -0.69 -5.32
CA PRO A 21 -8.36 -1.74 -6.01
C PRO A 21 -9.17 -2.58 -5.02
N GLU A 22 -10.28 -3.14 -5.49
CA GLU A 22 -11.06 -4.12 -4.72
C GLU A 22 -10.19 -5.33 -4.37
N ASP A 23 -10.34 -5.83 -3.14
CA ASP A 23 -9.60 -6.99 -2.62
C ASP A 23 -8.07 -6.85 -2.69
N ALA A 24 -7.56 -5.62 -2.70
CA ALA A 24 -6.13 -5.35 -2.75
C ALA A 24 -5.41 -5.78 -1.47
N ILE A 25 -4.12 -6.11 -1.62
CA ILE A 25 -3.19 -6.33 -0.51
C ILE A 25 -2.28 -5.10 -0.43
N VAL A 26 -2.24 -4.47 0.73
CA VAL A 26 -1.50 -3.22 0.95
C VAL A 26 -0.39 -3.49 1.96
N ILE A 27 0.85 -3.53 1.48
CA ILE A 27 2.04 -3.70 2.31
C ILE A 27 2.60 -2.32 2.61
N SER A 28 2.73 -1.98 3.89
CA SER A 28 3.09 -0.63 4.31
C SER A 28 3.92 -0.62 5.58
N ARG A 29 4.71 0.44 5.77
CA ARG A 29 5.33 0.71 7.07
C ARG A 29 4.31 1.14 8.11
N TRP A 30 4.68 1.00 9.39
CA TRP A 30 3.82 1.27 10.55
C TRP A 30 3.12 2.63 10.49
N GLU A 31 3.81 3.68 10.05
CA GLU A 31 3.32 5.06 10.07
C GLU A 31 2.10 5.29 9.19
N ARG A 32 1.96 4.52 8.09
CA ARG A 32 0.79 4.57 7.20
C ARG A 32 -0.16 3.40 7.45
N TYR A 33 0.37 2.26 7.86
CA TYR A 33 -0.41 1.09 8.24
C TYR A 33 -1.34 1.38 9.41
N ALA A 34 -0.83 1.94 10.52
CA ALA A 34 -1.59 2.08 11.75
C ALA A 34 -2.85 2.94 11.59
N PRO A 35 -2.81 4.11 10.91
CA PRO A 35 -4.02 4.85 10.58
C PRO A 35 -5.01 4.06 9.72
N MET A 36 -4.55 3.37 8.65
CA MET A 36 -5.43 2.56 7.79
C MET A 36 -6.12 1.46 8.59
N LEU A 37 -5.37 0.75 9.44
CA LEU A 37 -5.90 -0.31 10.31
C LEU A 37 -6.95 0.24 11.27
N TYR A 38 -6.69 1.39 11.89
CA TYR A 38 -7.65 2.04 12.79
C TYR A 38 -8.98 2.31 12.07
N PHE A 39 -8.95 2.88 10.87
CA PHE A 39 -10.17 3.15 10.11
C PHE A 39 -10.91 1.87 9.70
N GLN A 40 -10.17 0.85 9.25
CA GLN A 40 -10.77 -0.43 8.89
C GLN A 40 -11.45 -1.10 10.11
N GLN A 41 -10.78 -1.14 11.27
CA GLN A 41 -11.30 -1.86 12.44
C GLN A 41 -12.45 -1.13 13.14
N VAL A 42 -12.32 0.19 13.31
CA VAL A 42 -13.26 1.00 14.10
C VAL A 42 -14.43 1.48 13.26
N TYR A 43 -14.18 1.89 12.01
CA TYR A 43 -15.19 2.47 11.12
C TYR A 43 -15.66 1.53 10.01
N LYS A 44 -15.13 0.30 9.95
CA LYS A 44 -15.54 -0.74 8.98
C LYS A 44 -15.38 -0.29 7.52
N VAL A 45 -14.33 0.50 7.27
CA VAL A 45 -14.02 1.03 5.92
C VAL A 45 -13.14 0.02 5.18
N ARG A 46 -13.51 -0.30 3.93
CA ARG A 46 -12.71 -1.13 3.01
C ARG A 46 -12.23 -2.44 3.66
N GLU A 47 -13.16 -3.21 4.23
CA GLU A 47 -12.87 -4.51 4.85
C GLU A 47 -12.40 -5.56 3.84
N ASP A 48 -12.60 -5.31 2.55
CA ASP A 48 -12.07 -6.12 1.45
C ASP A 48 -10.53 -6.02 1.32
N VAL A 49 -9.94 -4.90 1.73
CA VAL A 49 -8.49 -4.68 1.60
C VAL A 49 -7.74 -5.41 2.71
N THR A 50 -6.73 -6.21 2.36
CA THR A 50 -5.82 -6.81 3.33
C THR A 50 -4.66 -5.88 3.63
N LEU A 51 -4.55 -5.41 4.88
CA LEU A 51 -3.44 -4.57 5.33
C LEU A 51 -2.31 -5.41 5.93
N VAL A 52 -1.09 -5.20 5.47
CA VAL A 52 0.12 -5.91 5.92
C VAL A 52 1.15 -4.88 6.37
N VAL A 53 1.65 -5.02 7.60
CA VAL A 53 2.76 -4.19 8.10
C VAL A 53 4.09 -4.87 7.80
N SER A 54 5.06 -4.14 7.24
CA SER A 54 6.40 -4.68 7.03
C SER A 54 7.50 -3.62 6.98
N ASN A 55 8.69 -4.00 7.45
CA ASN A 55 9.94 -3.31 7.15
C ASN A 55 10.75 -4.01 6.03
N GLU A 56 10.41 -5.27 5.74
CA GLU A 56 11.03 -6.13 4.73
C GLU A 56 10.04 -6.31 3.57
N PHE A 57 10.04 -5.32 2.67
CA PHE A 57 9.05 -5.28 1.58
C PHE A 57 9.22 -6.42 0.59
N LEU A 58 10.46 -6.76 0.23
CA LEU A 58 10.75 -7.84 -0.73
C LEU A 58 10.12 -9.16 -0.31
N ASP A 59 10.35 -9.58 0.94
CA ASP A 59 9.87 -10.88 1.42
C ASP A 59 8.35 -10.95 1.43
N GLN A 60 7.70 -9.86 1.84
CA GLN A 60 6.24 -9.79 1.82
C GLN A 60 5.68 -9.75 0.40
N ILE A 61 6.28 -8.99 -0.52
CA ILE A 61 5.84 -8.99 -1.91
C ILE A 61 5.99 -10.40 -2.50
N ASN A 62 7.11 -11.09 -2.24
CA ASN A 62 7.33 -12.46 -2.69
C ASN A 62 6.26 -13.42 -2.14
N GLU A 63 6.04 -13.39 -0.82
CA GLU A 63 5.05 -14.25 -0.15
C GLU A 63 3.64 -14.04 -0.73
N TYR A 64 3.20 -12.78 -0.79
CA TYR A 64 1.83 -12.48 -1.20
C TYR A 64 1.61 -12.61 -2.71
N SER A 65 2.62 -12.33 -3.55
CA SER A 65 2.52 -12.55 -5.00
C SER A 65 2.38 -14.03 -5.33
N LEU A 66 3.08 -14.92 -4.60
CA LEU A 66 2.97 -16.36 -4.78
C LEU A 66 1.64 -16.91 -4.25
N ARG A 67 1.19 -16.42 -3.10
CA ARG A 67 -0.02 -16.93 -2.44
C ARG A 67 -1.31 -16.39 -3.07
N PHE A 68 -1.28 -15.19 -3.62
CA PHE A 68 -2.45 -14.50 -4.18
C PHE A 68 -2.11 -13.81 -5.51
N PRO A 69 -1.79 -14.58 -6.57
CA PRO A 69 -1.29 -14.03 -7.83
C PRO A 69 -2.28 -13.09 -8.54
N ASP A 70 -3.59 -13.24 -8.27
CA ASP A 70 -4.64 -12.43 -8.90
C ASP A 70 -4.97 -11.14 -8.15
N ARG A 71 -4.43 -10.95 -6.93
CA ARG A 71 -4.74 -9.79 -6.09
C ARG A 71 -3.75 -8.66 -6.33
N ALA A 72 -4.27 -7.44 -6.43
CA ALA A 72 -3.42 -6.26 -6.61
C ALA A 72 -2.56 -6.01 -5.35
N LEU A 73 -1.25 -5.91 -5.54
CA LEU A 73 -0.29 -5.62 -4.47
C LEU A 73 0.13 -4.15 -4.51
N LEU A 74 -0.28 -3.41 -3.49
CA LEU A 74 0.08 -2.02 -3.29
C LEU A 74 1.14 -1.87 -2.21
N ILE A 75 2.12 -0.99 -2.46
CA ILE A 75 3.17 -0.63 -1.52
C ILE A 75 3.31 0.87 -1.38
N ASP A 76 3.81 1.31 -0.22
CA ASP A 76 4.02 2.72 0.09
C ASP A 76 5.49 3.17 -0.01
N ASN A 77 6.35 2.26 -0.45
CA ASN A 77 7.80 2.41 -0.54
C ASN A 77 8.28 2.02 -1.94
N LYS A 78 9.04 2.90 -2.59
CA LYS A 78 9.69 2.62 -3.87
C LYS A 78 11.21 2.76 -3.69
N SER A 79 11.82 1.82 -2.98
CA SER A 79 13.27 1.75 -2.84
C SER A 79 13.93 1.17 -4.09
N ASP A 80 15.20 1.51 -4.32
CA ASP A 80 15.94 1.07 -5.51
C ASP A 80 15.96 -0.46 -5.66
N VAL A 81 16.19 -1.17 -4.55
CA VAL A 81 16.13 -2.64 -4.49
C VAL A 81 14.80 -3.20 -5.03
N LEU A 82 13.66 -2.55 -4.74
CA LEU A 82 12.37 -3.02 -5.23
C LEU A 82 12.19 -2.76 -6.72
N VAL A 83 12.77 -1.67 -7.23
CA VAL A 83 12.72 -1.31 -8.65
C VAL A 83 13.62 -2.22 -9.48
N GLU A 84 14.73 -2.71 -8.91
CA GLU A 84 15.61 -3.71 -9.52
C GLU A 84 14.93 -5.07 -9.66
N GLU A 85 14.14 -5.49 -8.67
CA GLU A 85 13.47 -6.80 -8.66
C GLU A 85 12.10 -6.80 -9.36
N TYR A 86 11.39 -5.66 -9.37
CA TYR A 86 10.00 -5.58 -9.84
C TYR A 86 9.73 -4.43 -10.80
N THR A 87 8.79 -4.68 -11.71
CA THR A 87 8.09 -3.62 -12.45
C THR A 87 7.08 -2.95 -11.52
N ILE A 88 7.34 -1.70 -11.17
CA ILE A 88 6.53 -0.93 -10.22
C ILE A 88 5.90 0.28 -10.90
N LYS A 89 4.57 0.36 -10.87
CA LYS A 89 3.80 1.47 -11.44
C LYS A 89 3.28 2.39 -10.33
N ARG A 90 3.39 3.71 -10.51
CA ARG A 90 2.70 4.66 -9.61
C ARG A 90 1.19 4.44 -9.74
N TYR A 91 0.53 4.19 -8.61
CA TYR A 91 -0.90 3.94 -8.59
C TYR A 91 -1.66 5.20 -8.14
N PHE A 92 -1.46 5.63 -6.91
CA PHE A 92 -2.09 6.83 -6.37
C PHE A 92 -1.16 7.56 -5.39
N ARG A 93 -0.87 8.85 -5.65
CA ARG A 93 0.01 9.68 -4.82
C ARG A 93 1.34 9.00 -4.44
N ARG A 94 1.40 8.36 -3.26
CA ARG A 94 2.56 7.70 -2.65
C ARG A 94 2.45 6.17 -2.65
N TRP A 95 1.41 5.63 -3.26
CA TRP A 95 1.16 4.20 -3.43
C TRP A 95 1.58 3.75 -4.81
N PHE A 96 2.17 2.55 -4.84
CA PHE A 96 2.72 1.94 -6.02
C PHE A 96 2.18 0.52 -6.16
N LEU A 97 1.82 0.15 -7.39
CA LEU A 97 1.36 -1.18 -7.75
C LEU A 97 2.56 -2.01 -8.20
N ILE A 98 2.70 -3.20 -7.62
CA ILE A 98 3.57 -4.25 -8.15
C ILE A 98 2.88 -4.89 -9.35
N VAL A 99 3.55 -4.92 -10.51
CA VAL A 99 2.99 -5.46 -11.76
C VAL A 99 3.46 -6.89 -12.00
N ALA A 100 4.77 -7.10 -11.97
CA ALA A 100 5.42 -8.39 -12.16
C ALA A 100 6.89 -8.29 -11.73
N PRO A 101 7.57 -9.42 -11.47
CA PRO A 101 9.02 -9.46 -11.39
C PRO A 101 9.65 -8.97 -12.71
N ASN A 102 10.82 -8.35 -12.64
CA ASN A 102 11.56 -8.01 -13.85
C ASN A 102 12.08 -9.30 -14.53
N GLU A 103 12.03 -9.34 -15.86
CA GLU A 103 12.70 -10.41 -16.62
C GLU A 103 14.21 -10.28 -16.37
N GLN A 104 14.81 -11.29 -15.71
CA GLN A 104 16.25 -11.40 -15.50
C GLN A 104 16.98 -11.83 -16.79
#